data_AF-A0A833WQU7-F1
#
_entry.id   AF-A0A833WQU7-F1
#
_cell.length_a   1.000
_cell.length_b   1.000
_cell.length_c   1.000
_cell.angle_alpha   90.00
_cell.angle_beta   90.00
_cell.angle_gamma   90.00
#
_symmetry.space_group_name_H-M   'P 1'
#
loop_
_entity.id
_entity.type
_entity.pdbx_description
1 polymer ?
#
loop_
_entity_poly.entity_id
_entity_poly.type
_entity_poly.pdbx_seq_one_letter_code
_entity_poly.pdbx_strand_id
1 'polypeptide(L)'
;MEQLIVIGNGLDLAAGLQTKYDDFFRWLKNNMGEIDYTRGSGNIGFSSIYNEVESSKKDNSTTKFAEMFDFWSGWFLTINGAEFIDDSIEWNDVENQIDNVLRRLLKYSENLKYKSLLDSVKYSIGEDDGNWRKSFKDSVDHYFQDWLCYLGNEKFVEKRDEEIDFYKILLDELNKFEAKFAQYLCDEVISEQKVSQLIREIPNELYDRRKLLENITQDESFSLDDTQVLNFNYTPIFKVFGVEQGFEKLEEKIRYIHGSLKEDVENKKYVPDQVIFGIDDTALIDDDESDLLRENLYRFGKTYRIMNSKDESSLDLNRKIEMIKFYGHSLNSADYAYFQSIFDKVDLYGSNVELYFYYGDFEKDNSENQSKFMDRIYKLIGTYGQNTFKNTSEIKGKNLLHKLLLEGRIKTRYVSTTGVVADPKS
;
A
#
# COMPACT_ATOMS: atom_id res chain seq x y z
N MET A 1 2.92 -31.53 -5.12
CA MET A 1 1.61 -30.86 -5.12
C MET A 1 1.80 -29.68 -4.22
N GLU A 2 1.49 -28.46 -4.66
CA GLU A 2 1.94 -27.28 -3.93
C GLU A 2 0.81 -26.27 -3.69
N GLN A 3 1.00 -25.49 -2.63
CA GLN A 3 0.14 -24.37 -2.29
C GLN A 3 0.88 -23.04 -2.45
N LEU A 4 0.14 -22.05 -2.94
CA LEU A 4 0.57 -20.66 -2.95
C LEU A 4 -0.18 -19.90 -1.86
N ILE A 5 0.55 -19.22 -0.99
CA ILE A 5 -0.02 -18.36 0.05
C ILE A 5 0.19 -16.91 -0.37
N VAL A 6 -0.88 -16.14 -0.43
CA VAL A 6 -0.87 -14.70 -0.64
C VAL A 6 -1.19 -14.04 0.70
N ILE A 7 -0.23 -13.31 1.25
CA ILE A 7 -0.42 -12.57 2.51
C ILE A 7 -0.39 -11.07 2.26
N GLY A 8 -1.24 -10.36 2.98
CA GLY A 8 -1.26 -8.90 3.02
C GLY A 8 -1.40 -8.36 4.43
N ASN A 9 -1.60 -7.04 4.54
CA ASN A 9 -1.33 -6.27 5.76
C ASN A 9 -2.10 -6.77 6.99
N GLY A 10 -3.26 -7.40 6.78
CA GLY A 10 -4.05 -8.03 7.83
C GLY A 10 -3.30 -9.12 8.60
N LEU A 11 -2.27 -9.76 8.03
CA LEU A 11 -1.41 -10.68 8.77
C LEU A 11 -0.54 -9.95 9.80
N ASP A 12 0.06 -8.82 9.42
CA ASP A 12 0.88 -8.01 10.33
C ASP A 12 0.01 -7.50 11.48
N LEU A 13 -1.20 -7.01 11.17
CA LEU A 13 -2.20 -6.58 12.15
C LEU A 13 -2.64 -7.73 13.07
N ALA A 14 -2.91 -8.91 12.51
CA ALA A 14 -3.27 -10.10 13.27
C ALA A 14 -2.13 -10.58 14.17
N ALA A 15 -0.89 -10.30 13.79
CA ALA A 15 0.32 -10.52 14.59
C ALA A 15 0.69 -9.34 15.49
N GLY A 16 -0.16 -8.30 15.58
CA GLY A 16 -0.03 -7.19 16.52
C GLY A 16 0.80 -5.99 16.05
N LEU A 17 1.40 -6.04 14.86
CA LEU A 17 2.14 -4.90 14.30
C LEU A 17 1.16 -3.80 13.83
N GLN A 18 1.44 -2.55 14.17
CA GLN A 18 0.65 -1.38 13.72
C GLN A 18 1.06 -0.93 12.31
N THR A 19 0.69 -1.70 11.30
CA THR A 19 1.14 -1.46 9.92
C THR A 19 0.11 -0.74 9.05
N LYS A 20 -0.95 -0.15 9.62
CA LYS A 20 -1.89 0.66 8.84
C LYS A 20 -1.25 1.99 8.47
N TYR A 21 -1.67 2.58 7.35
CA TYR A 21 -1.28 3.93 7.01
C TYR A 21 -1.68 4.92 8.12
N ASP A 22 -2.87 4.80 8.72
CA ASP A 22 -3.29 5.60 9.88
C ASP A 22 -2.28 5.62 11.05
N ASP A 23 -1.67 4.46 11.34
CA ASP A 23 -0.66 4.35 12.40
C ASP A 23 0.62 5.09 12.00
N PHE A 24 1.08 4.89 10.76
CA PHE A 24 2.23 5.61 10.21
C PHE A 24 2.02 7.12 10.21
N PHE A 25 0.86 7.62 9.78
CA PHE A 25 0.58 9.06 9.76
C PHE A 25 0.51 9.64 11.17
N ARG A 26 0.03 8.89 12.16
CA ARG A 26 0.15 9.30 13.57
C ARG A 26 1.61 9.39 14.01
N TRP A 27 2.44 8.40 13.67
CA TRP A 27 3.87 8.45 13.94
C TRP A 27 4.56 9.64 13.24
N LEU A 28 4.18 9.92 11.99
CA LEU A 28 4.72 11.04 11.21
C LEU A 28 4.39 12.38 11.87
N LYS A 29 3.12 12.60 12.22
CA LYS A 29 2.66 13.81 12.94
C LYS A 29 3.41 13.99 14.26
N ASN A 30 3.51 12.92 15.06
CA ASN A 30 4.21 12.97 16.35
C ASN A 30 5.71 13.30 16.21
N ASN A 31 6.36 12.84 15.14
CA ASN A 31 7.78 13.08 14.91
C ASN A 31 8.07 14.44 14.27
N MET A 32 7.14 14.97 13.48
CA MET A 32 7.21 16.32 12.92
C MET A 32 7.08 17.38 14.02
N GLY A 33 6.26 17.15 15.05
CA GLY A 33 6.00 18.09 16.15
C GLY A 33 4.52 18.47 16.24
N GLU A 34 4.12 19.18 17.30
CA GLU A 34 2.75 19.72 17.39
C GLU A 34 2.58 20.83 16.34
N ILE A 35 2.15 20.48 15.13
CA ILE A 35 1.42 21.43 14.30
C ILE A 35 0.25 21.86 15.15
N ASP A 36 0.06 23.16 15.39
CA ASP A 36 -1.05 23.65 16.20
C ASP A 36 -2.38 23.29 15.52
N TYR A 37 -2.89 22.12 15.85
CA TYR A 37 -4.16 21.57 15.37
C TYR A 37 -5.34 22.23 16.09
N THR A 38 -5.18 23.44 16.67
CA THR A 38 -6.19 24.07 17.51
C THR A 38 -7.55 24.11 16.80
N ARG A 39 -8.41 23.23 17.32
CA ARG A 39 -9.86 23.18 17.22
C ARG A 39 -10.45 24.58 17.05
N GLY A 40 -10.85 24.95 15.83
CA GLY A 40 -11.55 26.22 15.61
C GLY A 40 -12.04 26.54 14.20
N SER A 41 -11.40 26.04 13.13
CA SER A 41 -11.76 26.46 11.77
C SER A 41 -11.78 25.37 10.68
N GLY A 42 -11.77 24.08 11.05
CA GLY A 42 -12.16 22.99 10.15
C GLY A 42 -11.38 22.85 8.83
N ASN A 43 -10.18 23.44 8.71
CA ASN A 43 -9.32 23.31 7.53
C ASN A 43 -7.87 23.18 7.99
N ILE A 44 -7.33 21.95 8.01
CA ILE A 44 -5.87 21.75 7.95
C ILE A 44 -5.51 21.95 6.47
N GLY A 45 -5.32 23.21 6.09
CA GLY A 45 -4.95 23.59 4.72
C GLY A 45 -3.44 23.63 4.52
N PHE A 46 -3.03 23.69 3.25
CA PHE A 46 -1.65 23.93 2.84
C PHE A 46 -0.96 25.05 3.65
N SER A 47 -1.65 26.17 3.88
CA SER A 47 -1.10 27.34 4.58
C SER A 47 -0.64 27.06 6.01
N SER A 48 -1.38 26.24 6.76
CA SER A 48 -0.99 25.86 8.12
C SER A 48 0.29 25.02 8.13
N ILE A 49 0.37 24.05 7.23
CA ILE A 49 1.54 23.17 7.10
C ILE A 49 2.75 23.99 6.60
N TYR A 50 2.56 24.82 5.58
CA TYR A 50 3.60 25.67 5.01
C TYR A 50 4.19 26.65 6.03
N ASN A 51 3.34 27.32 6.82
CA ASN A 51 3.80 28.24 7.84
C ASN A 51 4.66 27.55 8.91
N GLU A 52 4.31 26.32 9.28
CA GLU A 52 5.10 25.51 10.22
C GLU A 52 6.46 25.14 9.62
N VAL A 53 6.48 24.68 8.36
CA VAL A 53 7.74 24.42 7.62
C VAL A 53 8.63 25.66 7.61
N GLU A 54 8.10 26.82 7.21
CA GLU A 54 8.88 28.05 7.10
C GLU A 54 9.35 28.59 8.46
N SER A 55 8.57 28.38 9.51
CA SER A 55 8.97 28.74 10.88
C SER A 55 10.10 27.85 11.37
N SER A 56 10.00 26.54 11.13
CA SER A 56 11.03 25.55 11.52
C SER A 56 12.38 25.78 10.82
N LYS A 57 12.39 26.30 9.59
CA LYS A 57 13.63 26.65 8.88
C LYS A 57 14.35 27.87 9.48
N LYS A 58 13.60 28.79 10.09
CA LYS A 58 14.15 30.03 10.66
C LYS A 58 14.70 29.82 12.07
N ASP A 59 14.17 28.84 12.79
CA ASP A 59 14.62 28.47 14.12
C ASP A 59 15.58 27.29 14.03
N ASN A 60 16.89 27.55 14.16
CA ASN A 60 17.94 26.53 14.13
C ASN A 60 17.79 25.44 15.22
N SER A 61 16.77 25.51 16.09
CA SER A 61 16.46 24.52 17.13
C SER A 61 15.28 23.58 16.82
N THR A 62 14.48 23.84 15.77
CA THR A 62 13.34 23.01 15.31
C THR A 62 13.59 22.32 13.96
N THR A 63 14.85 21.96 13.69
CA THR A 63 15.31 21.29 12.46
C THR A 63 14.55 20.00 12.10
N LYS A 64 13.93 19.33 13.08
CA LYS A 64 13.25 18.03 12.85
C LYS A 64 12.05 18.12 11.92
N PHE A 65 11.25 19.20 11.97
CA PHE A 65 10.06 19.33 11.11
C PHE A 65 10.45 19.43 9.64
N ALA A 66 11.31 20.40 9.31
CA ALA A 66 11.77 20.64 7.93
C ALA A 66 12.55 19.45 7.35
N GLU A 67 13.39 18.77 8.15
CA GLU A 67 14.12 17.58 7.72
C GLU A 67 13.20 16.38 7.44
N MET A 68 12.12 16.26 8.21
CA MET A 68 11.10 15.21 8.03
C MET A 68 10.03 15.59 7.00
N PHE A 69 10.09 16.76 6.37
CA PHE A 69 9.07 17.21 5.43
C PHE A 69 9.42 16.82 3.97
N ASP A 70 8.45 16.25 3.25
CA ASP A 70 8.53 15.99 1.80
C ASP A 70 7.16 16.28 1.16
N PHE A 71 7.11 16.37 -0.16
CA PHE A 71 5.86 16.67 -0.88
C PHE A 71 4.71 15.73 -0.53
N TRP A 72 4.95 14.42 -0.48
CA TRP A 72 3.90 13.44 -0.24
C TRP A 72 3.41 13.49 1.19
N SER A 73 4.31 13.67 2.15
CA SER A 73 3.94 13.95 3.54
C SER A 73 2.98 15.16 3.62
N GLY A 74 3.30 16.26 2.94
CA GLY A 74 2.44 17.45 2.88
C GLY A 74 1.09 17.20 2.22
N TRP A 75 1.10 16.56 1.05
CA TRP A 75 -0.09 16.20 0.30
C TRP A 75 -1.03 15.34 1.14
N PHE A 76 -0.54 14.22 1.68
CA PHE A 76 -1.37 13.29 2.45
C PHE A 76 -1.88 13.91 3.75
N LEU A 77 -1.09 14.75 4.44
CA LEU A 77 -1.57 15.48 5.61
C LEU A 77 -2.70 16.46 5.25
N THR A 78 -2.61 17.12 4.09
CA THR A 78 -3.65 18.04 3.59
C THR A 78 -4.93 17.28 3.23
N ILE A 79 -4.81 16.16 2.52
CA ILE A 79 -5.96 15.34 2.08
C ILE A 79 -6.60 14.61 3.27
N ASN A 80 -5.82 14.15 4.24
CA ASN A 80 -6.34 13.64 5.52
C ASN A 80 -7.14 14.72 6.27
N GLY A 81 -6.68 15.98 6.25
CA GLY A 81 -7.43 17.11 6.78
C GLY A 81 -8.75 17.37 6.03
N ALA A 82 -8.74 17.20 4.71
CA ALA A 82 -9.89 17.40 3.84
C ALA A 82 -10.95 16.27 3.96
N GLU A 83 -10.56 15.03 4.28
CA GLU A 83 -11.52 13.93 4.53
C GLU A 83 -12.50 14.29 5.64
N PHE A 84 -12.07 15.01 6.68
CA PHE A 84 -12.99 15.50 7.74
C PHE A 84 -14.12 16.41 7.23
N ILE A 85 -13.99 16.93 6.01
CA ILE A 85 -14.96 17.81 5.34
C ILE A 85 -15.81 17.00 4.35
N ASP A 86 -15.24 15.97 3.72
CA ASP A 86 -15.89 15.11 2.74
C ASP A 86 -15.42 13.65 2.89
N ASP A 87 -16.28 12.83 3.49
CA ASP A 87 -16.04 11.39 3.74
C ASP A 87 -15.88 10.56 2.45
N SER A 88 -16.10 11.14 1.26
CA SER A 88 -15.80 10.45 -0.01
C SER A 88 -14.30 10.44 -0.36
N ILE A 89 -13.46 11.20 0.36
CA ILE A 89 -12.01 11.15 0.22
C ILE A 89 -11.46 9.93 0.96
N GLU A 90 -11.03 8.93 0.22
CA GLU A 90 -10.23 7.84 0.78
C GLU A 90 -8.75 8.25 0.79
N TRP A 91 -8.34 9.11 1.75
CA TRP A 91 -6.96 9.62 1.81
C TRP A 91 -5.93 8.50 2.09
N ASN A 92 -6.39 7.45 2.76
CA ASN A 92 -5.60 6.28 3.13
C ASN A 92 -5.43 5.28 1.98
N ASP A 93 -6.09 5.49 0.83
CA ASP A 93 -5.76 4.79 -0.42
C ASP A 93 -4.56 5.47 -1.09
N VAL A 94 -3.38 5.15 -0.56
CA VAL A 94 -2.09 5.75 -0.94
C VAL A 94 -1.86 5.65 -2.45
N GLU A 95 -2.11 4.49 -3.04
CA GLU A 95 -1.92 4.24 -4.47
C GLU A 95 -2.85 5.09 -5.33
N ASN A 96 -4.14 5.19 -4.98
CA ASN A 96 -5.08 6.05 -5.68
C ASN A 96 -4.75 7.53 -5.51
N GLN A 97 -4.27 7.96 -4.34
CA GLN A 97 -3.84 9.35 -4.14
C GLN A 97 -2.61 9.69 -5.01
N ILE A 98 -1.66 8.76 -5.16
CA ILE A 98 -0.52 8.92 -6.06
C ILE A 98 -0.99 9.08 -7.51
N ASP A 99 -1.83 8.16 -8.01
CA ASP A 99 -2.39 8.24 -9.38
C ASP A 99 -3.10 9.59 -9.62
N ASN A 100 -3.90 10.01 -8.65
CA ASN A 100 -4.62 11.28 -8.65
C ASN A 100 -3.73 12.51 -8.79
N VAL A 101 -2.59 12.53 -8.10
CA VAL A 101 -1.60 13.62 -8.18
C VAL A 101 -0.93 13.62 -9.56
N LEU A 102 -0.55 12.45 -10.07
CA LEU A 102 0.14 12.31 -11.35
C LEU A 102 -0.75 12.72 -12.55
N ARG A 103 -2.03 12.33 -12.52
CA ARG A 103 -3.03 12.75 -13.53
C ARG A 103 -3.38 14.22 -13.42
N ARG A 104 -3.35 14.80 -12.22
CA ARG A 104 -3.49 16.26 -12.05
C ARG A 104 -2.34 17.00 -12.69
N LEU A 105 -1.10 16.57 -12.44
CA LEU A 105 0.09 17.16 -13.04
C LEU A 105 -0.01 17.20 -14.58
N LEU A 106 -0.53 16.14 -15.20
CA LEU A 106 -0.72 16.09 -16.65
C LEU A 106 -1.54 17.29 -17.16
N LYS A 107 -2.70 17.55 -16.53
CA LYS A 107 -3.62 18.64 -16.92
C LYS A 107 -2.94 20.02 -16.93
N TYR A 108 -1.95 20.21 -16.06
CA TYR A 108 -1.15 21.44 -16.01
C TYR A 108 0.02 21.42 -17.02
N SER A 109 0.63 20.24 -17.25
CA SER A 109 1.78 20.09 -18.14
C SER A 109 1.47 20.26 -19.62
N GLU A 110 0.26 19.91 -20.08
CA GLU A 110 -0.16 20.17 -21.47
C GLU A 110 -0.29 21.66 -21.80
N ASN A 111 -0.38 22.52 -20.77
CA ASN A 111 -0.68 23.94 -20.94
C ASN A 111 0.45 24.90 -20.54
N LEU A 112 1.52 24.45 -19.84
CA LEU A 112 2.42 25.40 -19.18
C LEU A 112 3.91 24.99 -19.25
N LYS A 113 4.73 25.84 -19.90
CA LYS A 113 6.19 25.87 -19.64
C LYS A 113 6.43 26.47 -18.25
N TYR A 114 7.45 25.99 -17.52
CA TYR A 114 7.84 26.35 -16.14
C TYR A 114 7.43 27.75 -15.64
N LYS A 115 7.72 28.79 -16.44
CA LYS A 115 7.41 30.19 -16.12
C LYS A 115 5.91 30.46 -15.99
N SER A 116 5.09 29.91 -16.88
CA SER A 116 3.64 30.09 -16.85
C SER A 116 2.95 29.30 -15.72
N LEU A 117 3.52 28.18 -15.25
CA LEU A 117 3.02 27.44 -14.09
C LEU A 117 3.26 28.21 -12.79
N LEU A 118 4.47 28.73 -12.59
CA LEU A 118 4.76 29.56 -11.42
C LEU A 118 4.05 30.92 -11.49
N ASP A 119 3.89 31.53 -12.67
CA ASP A 119 3.17 32.79 -12.84
C ASP A 119 1.65 32.61 -12.67
N SER A 120 1.07 31.49 -13.12
CA SER A 120 -0.35 31.17 -12.89
C SER A 120 -0.64 30.88 -11.42
N VAL A 121 0.27 30.20 -10.72
CA VAL A 121 0.07 29.85 -9.30
C VAL A 121 0.42 31.01 -8.36
N LYS A 122 1.39 31.88 -8.69
CA LYS A 122 1.64 33.11 -7.93
C LYS A 122 0.46 34.08 -7.95
N TYR A 123 -0.31 34.11 -9.03
CA TYR A 123 -1.55 34.89 -9.11
C TYR A 123 -2.60 34.38 -8.11
N SER A 124 -2.65 33.07 -7.86
CA SER A 124 -3.58 32.43 -6.90
C SER A 124 -3.24 32.72 -5.43
N ILE A 125 -1.96 32.95 -5.10
CA ILE A 125 -1.52 33.23 -3.72
C ILE A 125 -1.60 34.75 -3.40
N GLY A 126 -1.67 35.60 -4.42
CA GLY A 126 -1.63 37.08 -4.29
C GLY A 126 -2.98 37.80 -4.19
N GLU A 127 -4.08 37.19 -4.63
CA GLU A 127 -5.44 37.73 -4.54
C GLU A 127 -6.27 36.91 -3.55
N ASP A 128 -6.07 37.16 -2.26
CA ASP A 128 -6.95 36.68 -1.20
C ASP A 128 -8.25 37.51 -1.21
N ASP A 129 -9.11 37.26 -2.19
CA ASP A 129 -10.39 37.96 -2.38
C ASP A 129 -11.52 37.40 -1.48
N GLY A 130 -11.18 36.65 -0.43
CA GLY A 130 -12.10 36.28 0.66
C GLY A 130 -13.32 35.44 0.25
N ASN A 131 -13.38 34.93 -0.98
CA ASN A 131 -14.54 34.19 -1.51
C ASN A 131 -14.21 32.69 -1.68
N TRP A 132 -13.80 32.07 -0.58
CA TRP A 132 -13.31 30.67 -0.47
C TRP A 132 -14.38 29.57 -0.58
N ARG A 133 -15.57 29.89 -1.11
CA ARG A 133 -16.65 28.90 -1.32
C ARG A 133 -16.94 28.66 -2.80
N LYS A 134 -15.91 28.26 -3.54
CA LYS A 134 -16.07 27.51 -4.80
C LYS A 134 -15.97 26.01 -4.50
N SER A 135 -16.40 25.18 -5.44
CA SER A 135 -16.74 23.77 -5.20
C SER A 135 -15.57 22.98 -4.58
N PHE A 136 -15.87 21.91 -3.85
CA PHE A 136 -14.86 21.06 -3.19
C PHE A 136 -13.75 20.54 -4.12
N LYS A 137 -14.08 20.27 -5.39
CA LYS A 137 -13.10 19.90 -6.42
C LYS A 137 -12.11 21.03 -6.70
N ASP A 138 -12.57 22.28 -6.64
CA ASP A 138 -11.71 23.45 -6.73
C ASP A 138 -10.71 23.43 -5.57
N SER A 139 -11.13 23.15 -4.32
CA SER A 139 -10.23 23.14 -3.15
C SER A 139 -9.06 22.16 -3.27
N VAL A 140 -9.27 20.92 -3.75
CA VAL A 140 -8.20 19.93 -3.92
C VAL A 140 -7.21 20.32 -5.02
N ASP A 141 -7.70 20.88 -6.13
CA ASP A 141 -6.84 21.36 -7.21
C ASP A 141 -6.03 22.60 -6.77
N HIS A 142 -6.57 23.45 -5.89
CA HIS A 142 -5.81 24.54 -5.28
C HIS A 142 -4.71 24.01 -4.35
N TYR A 143 -5.00 23.04 -3.47
CA TYR A 143 -3.96 22.42 -2.62
C TYR A 143 -2.84 21.80 -3.46
N PHE A 144 -3.18 21.15 -4.56
CA PHE A 144 -2.19 20.59 -5.48
C PHE A 144 -1.30 21.68 -6.10
N GLN A 145 -1.89 22.79 -6.56
CA GLN A 145 -1.13 23.94 -7.07
C GLN A 145 -0.19 24.53 -6.02
N ASP A 146 -0.68 24.72 -4.80
CA ASP A 146 0.11 25.26 -3.70
C ASP A 146 1.33 24.36 -3.39
N TRP A 147 1.12 23.04 -3.32
CA TRP A 147 2.20 22.08 -3.10
C TRP A 147 3.21 22.02 -4.27
N LEU A 148 2.75 22.15 -5.52
CA LEU A 148 3.64 22.30 -6.67
C LEU A 148 4.46 23.59 -6.58
N CYS A 149 3.85 24.68 -6.12
CA CYS A 149 4.53 25.95 -5.92
C CYS A 149 5.60 25.86 -4.83
N TYR A 150 5.30 25.20 -3.73
CA TYR A 150 6.27 24.88 -2.68
C TYR A 150 7.45 24.10 -3.24
N LEU A 151 7.21 23.01 -3.96
CA LEU A 151 8.27 22.22 -4.61
C LEU A 151 9.12 23.05 -5.57
N GLY A 152 8.47 23.89 -6.39
CA GLY A 152 9.14 24.81 -7.32
C GLY A 152 10.04 25.80 -6.60
N ASN A 153 9.54 26.43 -5.54
CA ASN A 153 10.26 27.44 -4.77
C ASN A 153 11.41 26.83 -3.94
N GLU A 154 11.25 25.65 -3.34
CA GLU A 154 12.31 25.02 -2.54
C GLU A 154 13.48 24.54 -3.40
N LYS A 155 13.19 23.91 -4.54
CA LYS A 155 14.21 23.19 -5.31
C LYS A 155 14.75 23.96 -6.52
N PHE A 156 14.10 25.05 -6.96
CA PHE A 156 14.39 25.65 -8.28
C PHE A 156 14.51 27.18 -8.31
N VAL A 157 14.78 27.84 -7.17
CA VAL A 157 15.07 29.30 -7.16
C VAL A 157 16.16 29.68 -8.17
N GLU A 158 17.16 28.81 -8.36
CA GLU A 158 18.36 29.06 -9.15
C GLU A 158 18.34 28.49 -10.59
N LYS A 159 17.34 27.70 -10.98
CA LYS A 159 17.30 26.97 -12.28
C LYS A 159 16.15 27.40 -13.21
N ARG A 160 15.82 28.70 -13.23
CA ARG A 160 14.58 29.20 -13.84
C ARG A 160 14.46 29.05 -15.37
N ASP A 161 15.54 28.69 -16.06
CA ASP A 161 15.62 28.62 -17.53
C ASP A 161 15.79 27.18 -18.08
N GLU A 162 15.76 26.14 -17.24
CA GLU A 162 15.89 24.73 -17.66
C GLU A 162 14.52 24.02 -17.77
N GLU A 163 14.40 23.04 -18.68
CA GLU A 163 13.25 22.12 -18.69
C GLU A 163 13.31 21.22 -17.45
N ILE A 164 12.22 21.19 -16.67
CA ILE A 164 12.12 20.44 -15.42
C ILE A 164 11.18 19.26 -15.58
N ASP A 165 11.70 18.07 -15.28
CA ASP A 165 10.92 16.84 -15.18
C ASP A 165 10.28 16.74 -13.79
N PHE A 166 9.05 17.24 -13.65
CA PHE A 166 8.27 17.16 -12.41
C PHE A 166 7.96 15.72 -11.97
N TYR A 167 7.80 14.80 -12.92
CA TYR A 167 7.56 13.38 -12.61
C TYR A 167 8.78 12.76 -11.94
N LYS A 168 9.99 13.06 -12.41
CA LYS A 168 11.22 12.63 -11.73
C LYS A 168 11.31 13.19 -10.31
N ILE A 169 10.95 14.46 -10.10
CA ILE A 169 10.99 15.08 -8.77
C ILE A 169 9.98 14.44 -7.82
N LEU A 170 8.75 14.22 -8.29
CA LEU A 170 7.72 13.55 -7.50
C LEU A 170 8.14 12.12 -7.14
N LEU A 171 8.85 11.43 -8.04
CA LEU A 171 9.41 10.11 -7.76
C LEU A 171 10.51 10.17 -6.69
N ASP A 172 11.41 11.16 -6.77
CA ASP A 172 12.44 11.37 -5.74
C ASP A 172 11.82 11.70 -4.38
N GLU A 173 10.76 12.51 -4.34
CA GLU A 173 10.00 12.78 -3.11
C GLU A 173 9.27 11.53 -2.61
N LEU A 174 8.74 10.68 -3.50
CA LEU A 174 8.09 9.42 -3.13
C LEU A 174 9.08 8.48 -2.47
N ASN A 175 10.30 8.36 -3.01
CA ASN A 175 11.36 7.55 -2.43
C ASN A 175 11.73 8.02 -1.00
N LYS A 176 11.67 9.33 -0.72
CA LYS A 176 11.88 9.87 0.64
C LYS A 176 10.74 9.51 1.58
N PHE A 177 9.51 9.60 1.09
CA PHE A 177 8.31 9.24 1.85
C PHE A 177 8.33 7.75 2.22
N GLU A 178 8.69 6.89 1.27
CA GLU A 178 8.88 5.45 1.48
C GLU A 178 9.99 5.14 2.48
N ALA A 179 11.11 5.86 2.43
CA ALA A 179 12.18 5.70 3.41
C ALA A 179 11.71 6.01 4.85
N LYS A 180 10.83 7.00 5.01
CA LYS A 180 10.21 7.32 6.31
C LYS A 180 9.25 6.22 6.74
N PHE A 181 8.46 5.68 5.81
CA PHE A 181 7.58 4.55 6.09
C PHE A 181 8.38 3.29 6.49
N ALA A 182 9.47 2.99 5.80
CA ALA A 182 10.38 1.91 6.15
C ALA A 182 10.98 2.09 7.55
N GLN A 183 11.40 3.31 7.90
CA GLN A 183 11.88 3.62 9.25
C GLN A 183 10.81 3.41 10.32
N TYR A 184 9.59 3.86 10.07
CA TYR A 184 8.47 3.62 10.96
C TYR A 184 8.24 2.12 11.22
N LEU A 185 8.21 1.32 10.15
CA LEU A 185 8.01 -0.12 10.26
C LEU A 185 9.16 -0.80 11.03
N CYS A 186 10.40 -0.34 10.87
CA CYS A 186 11.51 -0.82 11.70
C CYS A 186 11.27 -0.56 13.19
N ASP A 187 10.85 0.67 13.54
CA ASP A 187 10.55 1.03 14.93
C ASP A 187 9.44 0.14 15.51
N GLU A 188 8.41 -0.13 14.71
CA GLU A 188 7.27 -0.98 15.09
C GLU A 188 7.69 -2.45 15.29
N VAL A 189 8.45 -3.01 14.36
CA VAL A 189 8.99 -4.38 14.49
C VAL A 189 9.89 -4.50 15.72
N ILE A 190 10.77 -3.52 15.97
CA ILE A 190 11.65 -3.52 17.14
C ILE A 190 10.84 -3.44 18.44
N SER A 191 9.81 -2.59 18.48
CA SER A 191 8.91 -2.46 19.62
C SER A 191 8.20 -3.79 19.90
N GLU A 192 7.65 -4.41 18.85
CA GLU A 192 6.89 -5.65 18.97
C GLU A 192 7.78 -6.86 19.29
N GLN A 193 9.02 -6.90 18.81
CA GLN A 193 9.97 -7.93 19.23
C GLN A 193 10.26 -7.87 20.73
N LYS A 194 10.38 -6.66 21.31
CA LYS A 194 10.56 -6.49 22.76
C LYS A 194 9.33 -6.98 23.53
N VAL A 195 8.13 -6.63 23.08
CA VAL A 195 6.88 -7.09 23.68
C VAL A 195 6.78 -8.62 23.60
N SER A 196 7.09 -9.20 22.44
CA SER A 196 7.09 -10.66 22.23
C SER A 196 8.07 -11.39 23.15
N GLN A 197 9.26 -10.84 23.37
CA GLN A 197 10.24 -11.40 24.31
C GLN A 197 9.70 -11.40 25.75
N LEU A 198 9.08 -10.30 26.18
CA LEU A 198 8.46 -10.22 27.51
C LEU A 198 7.29 -11.19 27.67
N ILE A 199 6.47 -11.38 26.63
CA ILE A 199 5.34 -12.32 26.66
C ILE A 199 5.81 -13.78 26.68
N ARG A 200 6.92 -14.14 26.02
CA ARG A 200 7.50 -15.50 26.06
C ARG A 200 7.85 -15.97 27.47
N GLU A 201 8.15 -15.05 28.38
CA GLU A 201 8.41 -15.34 29.79
C GLU A 201 7.12 -15.64 30.58
N ILE A 202 5.95 -15.35 30.00
CA ILE A 202 4.63 -15.65 30.57
C ILE A 202 4.12 -16.94 29.93
N PRO A 203 4.00 -18.05 30.67
CA PRO A 203 3.45 -19.30 30.16
C PRO A 203 1.92 -19.16 29.99
N ASN A 204 1.49 -18.60 28.86
CA ASN A 204 0.08 -18.51 28.49
C ASN A 204 -0.14 -19.09 27.10
N GLU A 205 -0.94 -20.15 27.02
CA GLU A 205 -1.25 -20.89 25.79
C GLU A 205 -2.19 -20.13 24.84
N LEU A 206 -2.70 -18.98 25.27
CA LEU A 206 -3.84 -18.27 24.67
C LEU A 206 -3.48 -17.41 23.44
N TYR A 207 -2.20 -17.15 23.17
CA TYR A 207 -1.81 -16.32 22.02
C TYR A 207 -0.34 -16.53 21.62
N ASP A 208 -0.05 -17.60 20.88
CA ASP A 208 1.26 -17.76 20.24
C ASP A 208 1.14 -17.40 18.76
N ARG A 209 1.72 -16.26 18.37
CA ARG A 209 1.74 -15.78 16.98
C ARG A 209 2.39 -16.78 16.02
N ARG A 210 3.26 -17.66 16.53
CA ARG A 210 3.84 -18.76 15.74
C ARG A 210 2.77 -19.75 15.31
N LYS A 211 1.80 -20.06 16.18
CA LYS A 211 0.66 -20.93 15.82
C LYS A 211 -0.18 -20.33 14.71
N LEU A 212 -0.34 -19.00 14.66
CA LEU A 212 -1.04 -18.35 13.53
C LEU A 212 -0.29 -18.60 12.22
N LEU A 213 1.02 -18.39 12.20
CA LEU A 213 1.85 -18.60 11.02
C LEU A 213 1.90 -20.08 10.61
N GLU A 214 1.99 -21.00 11.60
CA GLU A 214 1.90 -22.45 11.38
C GLU A 214 0.54 -22.84 10.80
N ASN A 215 -0.57 -22.38 11.36
CA ASN A 215 -1.91 -22.70 10.84
C ASN A 215 -2.14 -22.20 9.41
N ILE A 216 -1.49 -21.10 9.02
CA ILE A 216 -1.59 -20.56 7.65
C ILE A 216 -0.71 -21.37 6.69
N THR A 217 0.48 -21.78 7.13
CA THR A 217 1.51 -22.40 6.28
C THR A 217 1.49 -23.93 6.26
N GLN A 218 1.05 -24.55 7.35
CA GLN A 218 0.97 -25.99 7.53
C GLN A 218 -0.51 -26.38 7.63
N ASP A 219 -0.93 -27.23 6.71
CA ASP A 219 -2.25 -27.86 6.69
C ASP A 219 -2.00 -29.37 6.63
N GLU A 220 -2.96 -30.21 7.01
CA GLU A 220 -2.81 -31.68 6.94
C GLU A 220 -2.41 -32.16 5.53
N SER A 221 -2.71 -31.35 4.51
CA SER A 221 -2.46 -31.63 3.10
C SER A 221 -1.15 -31.07 2.55
N PHE A 222 -0.47 -30.13 3.22
CA PHE A 222 0.74 -29.46 2.68
C PHE A 222 1.78 -29.16 3.75
N SER A 223 3.05 -29.43 3.41
CA SER A 223 4.21 -29.09 4.22
C SER A 223 4.80 -27.72 3.84
N LEU A 224 5.72 -27.20 4.67
CA LEU A 224 6.51 -26.00 4.31
C LEU A 224 7.33 -26.19 3.03
N ASP A 225 7.73 -27.43 2.72
CA ASP A 225 8.51 -27.72 1.52
C ASP A 225 7.68 -27.55 0.23
N ASP A 226 6.37 -27.72 0.34
CA ASP A 226 5.37 -27.60 -0.74
C ASP A 226 4.67 -26.23 -0.78
N THR A 227 5.22 -25.25 -0.07
CA THR A 227 4.60 -23.94 0.12
C THR A 227 5.45 -22.82 -0.49
N GLN A 228 4.80 -21.97 -1.29
CA GLN A 228 5.35 -20.70 -1.75
C GLN A 228 4.54 -19.55 -1.16
N VAL A 229 5.19 -18.40 -0.94
CA VAL A 229 4.52 -17.23 -0.35
C VAL A 229 4.73 -15.99 -1.22
N LEU A 230 3.63 -15.33 -1.55
CA LEU A 230 3.59 -13.97 -2.03
C LEU A 230 3.28 -13.04 -0.87
N ASN A 231 4.28 -12.25 -0.48
CA ASN A 231 4.16 -11.31 0.60
C ASN A 231 3.96 -9.89 0.07
N PHE A 232 2.77 -9.35 0.27
CA PHE A 232 2.44 -7.95 -0.03
C PHE A 232 2.70 -7.04 1.17
N ASN A 233 3.14 -7.59 2.31
CA ASN A 233 3.55 -6.78 3.45
C ASN A 233 4.93 -6.20 3.23
N TYR A 234 5.13 -5.04 3.82
CA TYR A 234 6.41 -4.36 3.88
C TYR A 234 7.34 -4.95 4.96
N THR A 235 6.87 -5.94 5.73
CA THR A 235 7.64 -6.57 6.81
C THR A 235 7.94 -8.05 6.52
N PRO A 236 9.09 -8.57 6.98
CA PRO A 236 9.43 -9.99 6.89
C PRO A 236 8.82 -10.77 8.06
N ILE A 237 7.49 -10.80 8.15
CA ILE A 237 6.72 -11.27 9.30
C ILE A 237 7.14 -12.65 9.83
N PHE A 238 7.46 -13.60 8.94
CA PHE A 238 7.89 -14.95 9.30
C PHE A 238 9.25 -14.95 10.03
N LYS A 239 10.16 -14.04 9.66
CA LYS A 239 11.44 -13.81 10.35
C LYS A 239 11.23 -13.11 11.69
N VAL A 240 10.37 -12.08 11.69
CA VAL A 240 10.11 -11.25 12.88
C VAL A 240 9.63 -12.11 14.05
N PHE A 241 8.68 -13.00 13.81
CA PHE A 241 8.08 -13.82 14.87
C PHE A 241 8.73 -15.18 15.07
N GLY A 242 9.64 -15.57 14.16
CA GLY A 242 10.51 -16.72 14.30
C GLY A 242 9.74 -18.00 14.54
N VAL A 243 9.28 -18.64 13.49
CA VAL A 243 8.74 -19.99 13.63
C VAL A 243 9.93 -20.97 13.78
N GLU A 244 9.73 -22.04 14.52
CA GLU A 244 10.79 -22.99 14.88
C GLU A 244 11.47 -23.66 13.66
N GLN A 245 12.46 -24.52 13.92
CA GLN A 245 13.26 -25.23 12.91
C GLN A 245 12.43 -25.67 11.69
N GLY A 246 12.84 -25.25 10.49
CA GLY A 246 12.21 -25.63 9.22
C GLY A 246 11.68 -24.47 8.38
N PHE A 247 11.42 -23.30 9.00
CA PHE A 247 10.95 -22.12 8.27
C PHE A 247 12.02 -21.39 7.47
N GLU A 248 13.30 -21.62 7.76
CA GLU A 248 14.42 -21.11 6.95
C GLU A 248 14.28 -21.49 5.47
N LYS A 249 13.77 -22.69 5.18
CA LYS A 249 13.48 -23.14 3.81
C LYS A 249 12.28 -22.46 3.17
N LEU A 250 11.33 -21.99 3.98
CA LEU A 250 10.17 -21.25 3.50
C LEU A 250 10.61 -19.86 3.05
N GLU A 251 11.57 -19.23 3.74
CA GLU A 251 12.08 -17.90 3.42
C GLU A 251 12.61 -17.79 1.98
N GLU A 252 13.32 -18.82 1.50
CA GLU A 252 13.80 -18.88 0.12
C GLU A 252 12.66 -18.94 -0.92
N LYS A 253 11.43 -19.21 -0.47
CA LYS A 253 10.21 -19.32 -1.28
C LYS A 253 9.23 -18.17 -1.04
N ILE A 254 9.65 -17.14 -0.28
CA ILE A 254 8.89 -15.91 -0.10
C ILE A 254 9.35 -14.90 -1.16
N ARG A 255 8.39 -14.36 -1.89
CA ARG A 255 8.61 -13.22 -2.79
C ARG A 255 7.90 -11.99 -2.23
N TYR A 256 8.65 -10.91 -2.04
CA TYR A 256 8.15 -9.66 -1.47
C TYR A 256 7.74 -8.70 -2.59
N ILE A 257 6.44 -8.47 -2.73
CA ILE A 257 5.89 -7.70 -3.85
C ILE A 257 6.12 -6.19 -3.67
N HIS A 258 6.10 -5.68 -2.43
CA HIS A 258 6.30 -4.25 -2.16
C HIS A 258 7.68 -3.94 -1.56
N GLY A 259 8.62 -4.86 -1.72
CA GLY A 259 9.87 -4.87 -0.97
C GLY A 259 9.64 -5.26 0.49
N SER A 260 10.70 -5.22 1.29
CA SER A 260 10.64 -5.58 2.71
C SER A 260 11.78 -4.95 3.49
N LEU A 261 11.61 -4.83 4.80
CA LEU A 261 12.71 -4.46 5.69
C LEU A 261 13.86 -5.46 5.61
N LYS A 262 15.09 -4.95 5.78
CA LYS A 262 16.29 -5.78 5.80
C LYS A 262 16.70 -6.11 7.22
N GLU A 263 17.09 -7.35 7.43
CA GLU A 263 17.72 -7.76 8.67
C GLU A 263 19.21 -7.40 8.66
N ASP A 264 19.64 -6.63 9.64
CA ASP A 264 21.03 -6.42 10.01
C ASP A 264 21.43 -7.54 10.98
N VAL A 265 21.96 -8.62 10.41
CA VAL A 265 22.34 -9.85 11.12
C VAL A 265 23.40 -9.58 12.19
N GLU A 266 24.32 -8.65 11.94
CA GLU A 266 25.40 -8.33 12.88
C GLU A 266 24.86 -7.65 14.15
N ASN A 267 23.93 -6.70 13.97
CA ASN A 267 23.35 -5.95 15.08
C ASN A 267 22.02 -6.53 15.58
N LYS A 268 21.56 -7.66 15.02
CA LYS A 268 20.28 -8.33 15.33
C LYS A 268 19.10 -7.37 15.36
N LYS A 269 19.01 -6.50 14.35
CA LYS A 269 17.96 -5.49 14.21
C LYS A 269 17.47 -5.44 12.78
N TYR A 270 16.27 -4.91 12.58
CA TYR A 270 15.83 -4.53 11.26
C TYR A 270 16.26 -3.11 10.93
N VAL A 271 16.64 -2.89 9.68
CA VAL A 271 16.98 -1.58 9.14
C VAL A 271 16.09 -1.27 7.94
N PRO A 272 15.84 0.02 7.66
CA PRO A 272 15.08 0.40 6.49
C PRO A 272 15.72 -0.16 5.22
N ASP A 273 14.88 -0.72 4.36
CA ASP A 273 15.25 -1.15 3.02
C ASP A 273 14.10 -0.79 2.08
N GLN A 274 14.12 -1.30 0.86
CA GLN A 274 13.18 -0.90 -0.18
C GLN A 274 11.72 -1.16 0.20
N VAL A 275 10.94 -0.08 0.21
CA VAL A 275 9.48 -0.05 0.24
C VAL A 275 9.02 0.50 -1.10
N ILE A 276 8.01 -0.12 -1.71
CA ILE A 276 7.51 0.27 -3.03
C ILE A 276 6.03 0.61 -2.95
N PHE A 277 5.71 1.90 -2.96
CA PHE A 277 4.41 2.43 -3.32
C PHE A 277 4.31 2.62 -4.83
N GLY A 278 3.15 2.37 -5.42
CA GLY A 278 3.02 2.55 -6.85
C GLY A 278 1.60 2.32 -7.33
N ILE A 279 1.33 2.88 -8.50
CA ILE A 279 0.04 2.73 -9.16
C ILE A 279 -0.06 1.37 -9.84
N ASP A 280 -1.29 0.90 -10.06
CA ASP A 280 -1.53 -0.31 -10.86
C ASP A 280 -1.02 -0.09 -12.28
N ASP A 281 -0.23 -1.04 -12.78
CA ASP A 281 0.26 -1.01 -14.16
C ASP A 281 -0.90 -1.15 -15.16
N THR A 282 -2.05 -1.72 -14.77
CA THR A 282 -3.23 -1.76 -15.66
C THR A 282 -3.89 -0.40 -15.86
N ALA A 283 -3.73 0.53 -14.91
CA ALA A 283 -4.22 1.90 -15.03
C ALA A 283 -3.44 2.74 -16.08
N LEU A 284 -2.35 2.19 -16.61
CA LEU A 284 -1.50 2.77 -17.66
C LEU A 284 -1.96 2.41 -19.08
N ILE A 285 -2.88 1.44 -19.21
CA ILE A 285 -3.26 0.81 -20.48
C ILE A 285 -4.51 1.49 -21.09
N ASP A 286 -5.06 2.54 -20.49
CA ASP A 286 -6.19 3.24 -21.10
C ASP A 286 -5.79 3.85 -22.46
N ASP A 287 -6.52 3.44 -23.51
CA ASP A 287 -6.22 3.72 -24.92
C ASP A 287 -6.25 5.22 -25.25
N ASP A 288 -6.95 6.02 -24.44
CA ASP A 288 -7.17 7.45 -24.63
C ASP A 288 -6.04 8.35 -24.09
N GLU A 289 -5.08 7.79 -23.36
CA GLU A 289 -3.99 8.58 -22.76
C GLU A 289 -2.82 8.80 -23.72
N SER A 290 -2.23 10.00 -23.71
CA SER A 290 -1.12 10.36 -24.60
C SER A 290 0.14 9.51 -24.32
N ASP A 291 0.95 9.23 -25.34
CA ASP A 291 2.20 8.46 -25.17
C ASP A 291 3.16 9.12 -24.17
N LEU A 292 3.15 10.46 -24.08
CA LEU A 292 3.86 11.24 -23.06
C LEU A 292 3.36 10.96 -21.63
N LEU A 293 2.06 10.73 -21.43
CA LEU A 293 1.54 10.33 -20.12
C LEU A 293 2.03 8.94 -19.75
N ARG A 294 1.92 7.98 -20.68
CA ARG A 294 2.39 6.61 -20.45
C ARG A 294 3.88 6.58 -20.09
N GLU A 295 4.70 7.38 -20.78
CA GLU A 295 6.14 7.50 -20.53
C GLU A 295 6.50 8.07 -19.15
N ASN A 296 5.63 8.86 -18.55
CA ASN A 296 5.88 9.46 -17.24
C ASN A 296 5.25 8.65 -16.10
N LEU A 297 4.07 8.08 -16.33
CA LEU A 297 3.36 7.27 -15.35
C LEU A 297 4.00 5.90 -15.12
N TYR A 298 4.61 5.27 -16.14
CA TYR A 298 5.24 3.95 -15.94
C TYR A 298 6.27 3.99 -14.82
N ARG A 299 6.94 5.12 -14.60
CA ARG A 299 7.97 5.28 -13.56
C ARG A 299 7.43 5.06 -12.15
N PHE A 300 6.12 5.26 -11.97
CA PHE A 300 5.39 5.07 -10.72
C PHE A 300 4.65 3.73 -10.66
N GLY A 301 4.63 2.96 -11.75
CA GLY A 301 4.04 1.63 -11.79
C GLY A 301 4.83 0.63 -10.95
N LYS A 302 4.16 -0.19 -10.15
CA LYS A 302 4.81 -1.15 -9.24
C LYS A 302 5.78 -2.06 -10.00
N THR A 303 5.41 -2.55 -11.18
CA THR A 303 6.28 -3.42 -12.00
C THR A 303 7.57 -2.73 -12.42
N TYR A 304 7.51 -1.47 -12.87
CA TYR A 304 8.71 -0.74 -13.26
C TYR A 304 9.64 -0.51 -12.07
N ARG A 305 9.09 -0.21 -10.90
CA ARG A 305 9.88 0.05 -9.69
C ARG A 305 10.54 -1.22 -9.15
N ILE A 306 9.85 -2.36 -9.24
CA ILE A 306 10.43 -3.68 -8.94
C ILE A 306 11.47 -4.07 -9.99
N MET A 307 11.26 -3.80 -11.28
CA MET A 307 12.26 -4.08 -12.31
C MET A 307 13.57 -3.30 -12.09
N ASN A 308 13.48 -2.11 -11.47
CA ASN A 308 14.65 -1.31 -11.08
C ASN A 308 15.14 -1.59 -9.65
N SER A 309 14.50 -2.51 -8.92
CA SER A 309 15.00 -2.98 -7.64
C SER A 309 16.19 -3.91 -7.83
N LYS A 310 16.94 -4.15 -6.75
CA LYS A 310 17.98 -5.19 -6.71
C LYS A 310 17.43 -6.55 -6.27
N ASP A 311 16.11 -6.71 -6.21
CA ASP A 311 15.50 -7.95 -5.74
C ASP A 311 15.52 -8.99 -6.85
N GLU A 312 16.36 -10.01 -6.67
CA GLU A 312 16.48 -11.16 -7.58
C GLU A 312 15.51 -12.30 -7.20
N SER A 313 14.64 -12.10 -6.19
CA SER A 313 13.71 -13.14 -5.75
C SER A 313 12.71 -13.50 -6.85
N SER A 314 12.72 -14.77 -7.24
CA SER A 314 11.82 -15.32 -8.25
C SER A 314 10.94 -16.38 -7.63
N LEU A 315 9.63 -16.34 -7.92
CA LEU A 315 8.77 -17.48 -7.65
C LEU A 315 9.02 -18.57 -8.70
N ASP A 316 9.23 -19.79 -8.25
CA ASP A 316 9.22 -20.96 -9.14
C ASP A 316 7.78 -21.31 -9.50
N LEU A 317 7.26 -20.63 -10.52
CA LEU A 317 5.91 -20.84 -11.02
C LEU A 317 5.79 -22.09 -11.91
N ASN A 318 6.86 -22.87 -12.13
CA ASN A 318 6.77 -24.10 -12.94
C ASN A 318 6.12 -25.27 -12.18
N ARG A 319 5.84 -25.06 -10.92
CA ARG A 319 5.28 -26.06 -10.03
C ARG A 319 3.77 -26.11 -10.18
N LYS A 320 3.22 -27.32 -10.03
CA LYS A 320 1.77 -27.55 -10.12
C LYS A 320 1.11 -27.09 -8.82
N ILE A 321 0.63 -25.84 -8.83
CA ILE A 321 -0.17 -25.26 -7.76
C ILE A 321 -1.57 -25.88 -7.81
N GLU A 322 -2.04 -26.39 -6.67
CA GLU A 322 -3.38 -26.96 -6.53
C GLU A 322 -4.28 -26.11 -5.64
N MET A 323 -3.68 -25.25 -4.82
CA MET A 323 -4.38 -24.42 -3.86
C MET A 323 -3.75 -23.03 -3.76
N ILE A 324 -4.58 -22.00 -3.70
CA ILE A 324 -4.17 -20.62 -3.42
C ILE A 324 -4.90 -20.13 -2.17
N LYS A 325 -4.15 -19.70 -1.15
CA LYS A 325 -4.66 -19.23 0.14
C LYS A 325 -4.39 -17.74 0.29
N PHE A 326 -5.42 -16.93 0.48
CA PHE A 326 -5.32 -15.48 0.71
C PHE A 326 -5.53 -15.19 2.19
N TYR A 327 -4.60 -14.51 2.83
CA TYR A 327 -4.73 -14.13 4.24
C TYR A 327 -4.41 -12.65 4.44
N GLY A 328 -5.34 -11.90 5.05
CA GLY A 328 -5.11 -10.49 5.42
C GLY A 328 -4.85 -9.55 4.24
N HIS A 329 -5.03 -10.00 3.00
CA HIS A 329 -4.86 -9.17 1.83
C HIS A 329 -6.11 -8.32 1.57
N SER A 330 -5.92 -7.05 1.23
CA SER A 330 -7.02 -6.12 0.94
C SER A 330 -7.84 -6.53 -0.29
N LEU A 331 -7.19 -7.20 -1.25
CA LEU A 331 -7.70 -7.54 -2.59
C LEU A 331 -8.09 -6.28 -3.38
N ASN A 332 -7.33 -5.20 -3.19
CA ASN A 332 -7.52 -3.94 -3.92
C ASN A 332 -7.17 -4.10 -5.42
N SER A 333 -7.53 -3.10 -6.21
CA SER A 333 -7.18 -3.05 -7.63
C SER A 333 -5.69 -2.80 -7.86
N ALA A 334 -5.01 -2.08 -6.95
CA ALA A 334 -3.57 -1.78 -7.08
C ALA A 334 -2.69 -3.02 -7.27
N ASP A 335 -3.13 -4.16 -6.72
CA ASP A 335 -2.40 -5.44 -6.79
C ASP A 335 -2.99 -6.42 -7.82
N TYR A 336 -3.97 -5.98 -8.61
CA TYR A 336 -4.72 -6.83 -9.52
C TYR A 336 -3.86 -7.50 -10.60
N ALA A 337 -2.87 -6.81 -11.15
CA ALA A 337 -1.96 -7.36 -12.15
C ALA A 337 -1.23 -8.64 -11.67
N TYR A 338 -0.91 -8.72 -10.37
CA TYR A 338 -0.34 -9.92 -9.76
C TYR A 338 -1.35 -11.07 -9.72
N PHE A 339 -2.57 -10.79 -9.28
CA PHE A 339 -3.63 -11.81 -9.25
C PHE A 339 -3.97 -12.33 -10.63
N GLN A 340 -4.07 -11.44 -11.62
CA GLN A 340 -4.26 -11.83 -13.01
C GLN A 340 -3.16 -12.77 -13.48
N SER A 341 -1.88 -12.41 -13.27
CA SER A 341 -0.74 -13.23 -13.66
C SER A 341 -0.73 -14.62 -12.99
N ILE A 342 -1.11 -14.69 -11.71
CA ILE A 342 -1.22 -15.95 -10.97
C ILE A 342 -2.36 -16.81 -11.53
N PHE A 343 -3.54 -16.23 -11.74
CA PHE A 343 -4.71 -16.94 -12.23
C PHE A 343 -4.55 -17.43 -13.67
N ASP A 344 -3.90 -16.64 -14.53
CA ASP A 344 -3.54 -17.04 -15.89
C ASP A 344 -2.57 -18.24 -15.85
N LYS A 345 -1.56 -18.18 -14.98
CA LYS A 345 -0.55 -19.22 -14.86
C LYS A 345 -1.14 -20.57 -14.44
N VAL A 346 -2.10 -20.57 -13.53
CA VAL A 346 -2.75 -21.80 -13.06
C VAL A 346 -3.94 -22.23 -13.92
N ASP A 347 -4.25 -21.50 -14.99
CA ASP A 347 -5.49 -21.65 -15.77
C ASP A 347 -6.70 -21.78 -14.84
N LEU A 348 -7.02 -20.71 -14.10
CA LEU A 348 -8.07 -20.76 -13.07
C LEU A 348 -9.41 -21.29 -13.60
N TYR A 349 -9.74 -21.03 -14.87
CA TYR A 349 -10.98 -21.51 -15.48
C TYR A 349 -10.93 -23.02 -15.78
N GLY A 350 -9.86 -23.51 -16.42
CA GLY A 350 -9.74 -24.88 -16.91
C GLY A 350 -9.15 -25.90 -15.92
N SER A 351 -8.43 -25.45 -14.89
CA SER A 351 -7.83 -26.29 -13.87
C SER A 351 -8.80 -26.66 -12.74
N ASN A 352 -8.31 -27.43 -11.76
CA ASN A 352 -9.03 -27.77 -10.52
C ASN A 352 -8.51 -26.99 -9.31
N VAL A 353 -7.80 -25.88 -9.52
CA VAL A 353 -7.21 -25.11 -8.41
C VAL A 353 -8.29 -24.57 -7.51
N GLU A 354 -8.09 -24.72 -6.20
CA GLU A 354 -8.98 -24.18 -5.17
C GLU A 354 -8.45 -22.86 -4.60
N LEU A 355 -9.36 -21.91 -4.37
CA LEU A 355 -9.09 -20.61 -3.77
C LEU A 355 -9.70 -20.56 -2.37
N TYR A 356 -8.86 -20.22 -1.39
CA TYR A 356 -9.25 -20.06 0.02
C TYR A 356 -9.03 -18.63 0.44
N PHE A 357 -10.09 -17.95 0.89
CA PHE A 357 -10.02 -16.59 1.39
C PHE A 357 -10.21 -16.60 2.90
N TYR A 358 -9.15 -16.28 3.62
CA TYR A 358 -9.12 -16.22 5.07
C TYR A 358 -9.38 -14.81 5.56
N TYR A 359 -10.29 -14.67 6.51
CA TYR A 359 -10.61 -13.40 7.18
C TYR A 359 -10.45 -13.56 8.70
N GLY A 360 -10.04 -12.48 9.37
CA GLY A 360 -9.68 -12.48 10.79
C GLY A 360 -10.80 -11.99 11.69
N ASP A 361 -10.43 -11.68 12.93
CA ASP A 361 -11.34 -11.16 13.95
C ASP A 361 -11.92 -9.78 13.58
N PHE A 362 -11.11 -8.93 12.92
CA PHE A 362 -11.54 -7.60 12.46
C PHE A 362 -12.71 -7.63 11.48
N GLU A 363 -12.80 -8.66 10.64
CA GLU A 363 -13.88 -8.85 9.68
C GLU A 363 -15.06 -9.64 10.27
N LYS A 364 -14.84 -10.48 11.29
CA LYS A 364 -15.88 -11.33 11.89
C LYS A 364 -16.87 -10.53 12.74
N ASP A 365 -16.38 -9.59 13.53
CA ASP A 365 -17.21 -8.88 14.51
C ASP A 365 -18.05 -7.75 13.89
N ASN A 366 -17.90 -7.50 12.58
CA ASN A 366 -18.65 -6.49 11.84
C ASN A 366 -19.18 -7.07 10.52
N SER A 367 -20.50 -7.26 10.44
CA SER A 367 -21.19 -7.78 9.25
C SER A 367 -20.96 -6.94 7.99
N GLU A 368 -20.73 -5.63 8.14
CA GLU A 368 -20.40 -4.74 7.03
C GLU A 368 -19.00 -5.03 6.48
N ASN A 369 -18.02 -5.31 7.34
CA ASN A 369 -16.67 -5.68 6.94
C ASN A 369 -16.65 -7.02 6.20
N GLN A 370 -17.43 -8.00 6.69
CA GLN A 370 -17.59 -9.26 5.99
C GLN A 370 -18.22 -9.07 4.60
N SER A 371 -19.26 -8.25 4.49
CA SER A 371 -19.88 -7.93 3.19
C SER A 371 -18.88 -7.27 2.24
N LYS A 372 -18.13 -6.27 2.73
CA LYS A 372 -17.08 -5.59 1.96
C LYS A 372 -16.01 -6.56 1.48
N PHE A 373 -15.59 -7.51 2.32
CA PHE A 373 -14.63 -8.54 1.92
C PHE A 373 -15.18 -9.46 0.82
N MET A 374 -16.43 -9.89 0.93
CA MET A 374 -17.10 -10.67 -0.11
C MET A 374 -17.24 -9.89 -1.42
N ASP A 375 -17.55 -8.60 -1.36
CA ASP A 375 -17.61 -7.72 -2.54
C ASP A 375 -16.25 -7.62 -3.24
N ARG A 376 -15.15 -7.58 -2.49
CA ARG A 376 -13.80 -7.57 -3.06
C ARG A 376 -13.45 -8.90 -3.73
N ILE A 377 -13.82 -10.04 -3.15
CA ILE A 377 -13.66 -11.34 -3.80
C ILE A 377 -14.48 -11.39 -5.11
N TYR A 378 -15.73 -10.94 -5.06
CA TYR A 378 -16.61 -10.88 -6.23
C TYR A 378 -15.99 -10.04 -7.34
N LYS A 379 -15.51 -8.83 -7.01
CA LYS A 379 -14.82 -7.93 -7.94
C LYS A 379 -13.56 -8.56 -8.51
N LEU A 380 -12.70 -9.14 -7.68
CA LEU A 380 -11.44 -9.76 -8.12
C LEU A 380 -11.67 -10.85 -9.19
N ILE A 381 -12.53 -11.82 -8.89
CA ILE A 381 -12.81 -12.94 -9.81
C ILE A 381 -13.61 -12.47 -11.02
N GLY A 382 -14.55 -11.54 -10.82
CA GLY A 382 -15.34 -10.95 -11.89
C GLY A 382 -14.48 -10.19 -12.90
N THR A 383 -13.60 -9.31 -12.42
CA THR A 383 -12.68 -8.53 -13.25
C THR A 383 -11.71 -9.46 -13.99
N TYR A 384 -11.14 -10.48 -13.33
CA TYR A 384 -10.34 -11.50 -14.00
C TYR A 384 -11.10 -12.24 -15.11
N GLY A 385 -12.32 -12.71 -14.85
CA GLY A 385 -13.13 -13.36 -15.88
C GLY A 385 -13.42 -12.43 -17.07
N GLN A 386 -13.76 -11.16 -16.81
CA GLN A 386 -14.04 -10.19 -17.86
C GLN A 386 -12.81 -9.89 -18.72
N ASN A 387 -11.66 -9.63 -18.09
CA ASN A 387 -10.42 -9.28 -18.79
C ASN A 387 -9.88 -10.46 -19.61
N THR A 388 -9.86 -11.67 -19.02
CA THR A 388 -9.30 -12.88 -19.66
C THR A 388 -10.12 -13.31 -20.87
N PHE A 389 -11.45 -13.24 -20.77
CA PHE A 389 -12.35 -13.77 -21.80
C PHE A 389 -12.98 -12.71 -22.70
N LYS A 390 -12.57 -11.43 -22.58
CA LYS A 390 -13.09 -10.29 -23.35
C LYS A 390 -13.20 -10.58 -24.85
N ASN A 391 -12.17 -11.22 -25.40
CA ASN A 391 -12.04 -11.47 -26.85
C ASN A 391 -12.39 -12.89 -27.28
N THR A 392 -12.66 -13.81 -26.34
CA THR A 392 -12.89 -15.24 -26.65
C THR A 392 -14.29 -15.73 -26.26
N SER A 393 -14.84 -15.29 -25.11
CA SER A 393 -16.19 -15.66 -24.68
C SER A 393 -16.64 -14.86 -23.45
N GLU A 394 -17.35 -13.75 -23.67
CA GLU A 394 -17.89 -12.92 -22.57
C GLU A 394 -18.75 -13.71 -21.56
N ILE A 395 -19.47 -14.74 -22.04
CA ILE A 395 -20.31 -15.59 -21.19
C ILE A 395 -19.44 -16.41 -20.22
N LYS A 396 -18.29 -16.94 -20.69
CA LYS A 396 -17.34 -17.63 -19.80
C LYS A 396 -16.77 -16.70 -18.75
N GLY A 397 -16.45 -15.46 -19.14
CA GLY A 397 -15.96 -14.43 -18.22
C GLY A 397 -16.97 -14.09 -17.12
N LYS A 398 -18.21 -13.78 -17.50
CA LYS A 398 -19.29 -13.44 -16.56
C LYS A 398 -19.66 -14.60 -15.63
N ASN A 399 -19.49 -15.85 -16.08
CA ASN A 399 -19.87 -17.04 -15.32
C ASN A 399 -18.72 -17.69 -14.55
N LEU A 400 -17.50 -17.15 -14.58
CA LEU A 400 -16.35 -17.77 -13.92
C LEU A 400 -16.61 -17.96 -12.41
N LEU A 401 -17.07 -16.93 -11.71
CA LEU A 401 -17.37 -17.01 -10.29
C LEU A 401 -18.47 -18.06 -10.01
N HIS A 402 -19.53 -18.08 -10.83
CA HIS A 402 -20.59 -19.08 -10.71
C HIS A 402 -20.07 -20.51 -10.89
N LYS A 403 -19.18 -20.75 -11.87
CA LYS A 403 -18.53 -22.05 -12.08
C LYS A 403 -17.72 -22.47 -10.87
N LEU A 404 -16.84 -21.59 -10.38
CA LEU A 404 -15.97 -21.89 -9.23
C LEU A 404 -16.78 -22.20 -7.96
N LEU A 405 -17.90 -21.50 -7.75
CA LEU A 405 -18.82 -21.77 -6.64
C LEU A 405 -19.54 -23.12 -6.80
N LEU A 406 -20.04 -23.45 -8.00
CA LEU A 406 -20.70 -24.73 -8.27
C LEU A 406 -19.74 -25.92 -8.13
N GLU A 407 -18.48 -25.74 -8.51
CA GLU A 407 -17.42 -26.72 -8.36
C GLU A 407 -16.87 -26.80 -6.92
N GLY A 408 -17.33 -25.93 -6.01
CA GLY A 408 -16.86 -25.88 -4.62
C GLY A 408 -15.40 -25.43 -4.46
N ARG A 409 -14.86 -24.71 -5.46
CA ARG A 409 -13.45 -24.31 -5.56
C ARG A 409 -13.15 -22.94 -4.93
N ILE A 410 -14.15 -22.18 -4.52
CA ILE A 410 -13.97 -20.96 -3.72
C ILE A 410 -14.50 -21.23 -2.32
N LYS A 411 -13.67 -21.02 -1.31
CA LYS A 411 -13.99 -21.24 0.09
C LYS A 411 -13.57 -20.01 0.89
N THR A 412 -14.46 -19.52 1.75
CA THR A 412 -14.11 -18.50 2.75
C THR A 412 -13.99 -19.16 4.11
N ARG A 413 -12.96 -18.80 4.87
CA ARG A 413 -12.69 -19.39 6.19
C ARG A 413 -12.34 -18.29 7.17
N TYR A 414 -12.94 -18.35 8.35
CA TYR A 414 -12.51 -17.54 9.47
C TYR A 414 -11.28 -18.17 10.10
N VAL A 415 -10.28 -17.34 10.45
CA VAL A 415 -9.13 -17.74 11.26
C VAL A 415 -9.06 -16.80 12.44
N SER A 416 -9.22 -17.36 13.63
CA SER A 416 -9.07 -16.59 14.87
C SER A 416 -7.62 -16.18 15.05
N THR A 417 -7.40 -14.92 15.40
CA THR A 417 -6.07 -14.43 15.80
C THR A 417 -5.65 -15.01 17.15
N THR A 418 -6.59 -15.49 17.97
CA THR A 418 -6.33 -16.08 19.30
C THR A 418 -6.09 -17.59 19.31
N GLY A 419 -5.78 -18.18 18.15
CA GLY A 419 -5.37 -19.59 18.06
C GLY A 419 -6.49 -20.61 18.29
N VAL A 420 -7.74 -20.19 18.47
CA VAL A 420 -8.89 -21.10 18.51
C VAL A 420 -9.50 -21.17 17.12
N VAL A 421 -9.15 -22.22 16.37
CA VAL A 421 -9.96 -22.64 15.23
C VAL A 421 -11.29 -23.10 15.79
N ALA A 422 -12.33 -22.27 15.66
CA ALA A 422 -13.69 -22.74 15.86
C ALA A 422 -14.00 -23.68 14.69
N ASP A 423 -13.96 -24.99 14.97
CA ASP A 423 -14.51 -25.99 14.05
C ASP A 423 -16.00 -25.65 13.83
N PRO A 424 -16.48 -25.44 12.59
CA PRO A 424 -17.89 -25.17 12.33
C PRO A 424 -18.82 -26.36 12.66
N LYS A 425 -18.28 -27.46 13.18
CA LYS A 425 -19.01 -28.66 13.59
C LYS A 425 -18.67 -29.08 15.02
N SER A 426 -19.09 -28.28 16.00
CA SER A 426 -19.28 -28.75 17.38
C SER A 426 -20.64 -28.33 17.91
#